data_AF-A0A2S7I499-F1
#
_entry.id   AF-A0A2S7I499-F1
#
_cell.length_a   1.000
_cell.length_b   1.000
_cell.length_c   1.000
_cell.angle_alpha   90.00
_cell.angle_beta   90.00
_cell.angle_gamma   90.00
#
_symmetry.space_group_name_H-M   'P 1'
#
loop_
_entity.id
_entity.type
_entity.pdbx_description
1 polymer ?
#
loop_
_entity_poly.entity_id
_entity_poly.type
_entity_poly.pdbx_seq_one_letter_code
_entity_poly.pdbx_strand_id
1 'polypeptide(L)'
;MISSATYLVLVIMSKFFQGIEELNTRMLSESSFPLFLSAIILYFQSDYNKKIIFYFAVFSLLFNAAYLIKIPQNFLKRKAEVENQIVNLKDKKYYFDNIKKVEKSRKEYKIPIINKTFYYEHGNQQKPFIDGNIIISRKPEINLLLKDTVKNKKSVIFSSDIK
;
A
#
# COMPACT_ATOMS: atom_id res chain seq x y z
N MET A 1 -0.46 25.79 -9.37
CA MET A 1 0.79 25.17 -9.86
C MET A 1 1.90 25.19 -8.81
N ILE A 2 2.27 26.36 -8.26
CA ILE A 2 3.33 26.48 -7.23
C ILE A 2 3.01 25.60 -6.03
N SER A 3 1.81 25.66 -5.46
CA SER A 3 1.43 24.84 -4.30
C SER A 3 1.49 23.33 -4.57
N SER A 4 1.08 22.88 -5.76
CA SER A 4 1.12 21.47 -6.17
C SER A 4 2.55 20.99 -6.43
N ALA A 5 3.40 21.84 -7.02
CA ALA A 5 4.81 21.54 -7.25
C ALA A 5 5.59 21.49 -5.93
N THR A 6 5.36 22.46 -5.03
CA THR A 6 5.93 22.46 -3.68
C THR A 6 5.49 21.24 -2.90
N TYR A 7 4.20 20.88 -2.96
CA TYR A 7 3.69 19.67 -2.33
C TYR A 7 4.35 18.41 -2.92
N LEU A 8 4.47 18.30 -4.24
CA LEU A 8 5.12 17.16 -4.89
C LEU A 8 6.60 17.02 -4.48
N VAL A 9 7.35 18.13 -4.40
CA VAL A 9 8.75 18.13 -3.92
C VAL A 9 8.84 17.71 -2.46
N LEU A 10 7.95 18.22 -1.60
CA LEU A 10 7.90 17.83 -0.19
C LEU A 10 7.54 16.35 -0.01
N VAL A 11 6.65 15.81 -0.84
CA VAL A 11 6.32 14.38 -0.83
C VAL A 11 7.50 13.53 -1.32
N ILE A 12 8.22 13.95 -2.38
CA ILE A 12 9.44 13.27 -2.83
C ILE A 12 10.50 13.26 -1.73
N MET A 13 10.72 14.39 -1.06
CA MET A 13 11.65 14.50 0.07
C MET A 13 11.20 13.63 1.24
N SER A 14 9.92 13.67 1.61
CA SER A 14 9.33 12.76 2.60
C SER A 14 9.57 11.29 2.22
N LYS A 15 9.47 10.95 0.93
CA LYS A 15 9.73 9.60 0.44
C LYS A 15 11.18 9.17 0.62
N PHE A 16 12.13 10.06 0.32
CA PHE A 16 13.56 9.83 0.51
C PHE A 16 13.96 9.70 1.98
N PHE A 17 13.38 10.52 2.85
CA PHE A 17 13.76 10.57 4.27
C PHE A 17 12.98 9.61 5.16
N GLN A 18 11.70 9.36 4.87
CA GLN A 18 10.82 8.65 5.80
C GLN A 18 10.55 7.21 5.40
N GLY A 19 10.72 6.75 4.15
CA GLY A 19 10.52 5.32 3.81
C GLY A 19 9.13 4.74 4.17
N ILE A 20 8.14 5.60 4.42
CA ILE A 20 6.75 5.22 4.74
C ILE A 20 6.04 4.91 3.41
N GLU A 21 6.10 3.66 2.97
CA GLU A 21 5.59 3.24 1.66
C GLU A 21 4.09 3.50 1.47
N GLU A 22 3.25 3.30 2.50
CA GLU A 22 1.78 3.47 2.38
C GLU A 22 1.33 4.91 2.20
N LEU A 23 1.70 5.76 3.17
CA LEU A 23 1.22 7.14 3.22
C LEU A 23 1.80 7.94 2.06
N ASN A 24 3.08 7.76 1.75
CA ASN A 24 3.73 8.47 0.66
C ASN A 24 3.17 8.03 -0.70
N THR A 25 2.79 6.77 -0.89
CA THR A 25 2.22 6.30 -2.16
C THR A 25 0.82 6.83 -2.39
N ARG A 26 -0.01 6.91 -1.34
CA ARG A 26 -1.31 7.60 -1.39
C ARG A 26 -1.15 9.10 -1.66
N MET A 27 -0.25 9.78 -0.94
CA MET A 27 -0.02 11.22 -1.10
C MET A 27 0.62 11.60 -2.45
N LEU A 28 1.50 10.75 -3.01
CA LEU A 28 2.10 10.99 -4.33
C LEU A 28 1.07 10.80 -5.46
N SER A 29 0.18 9.80 -5.33
CA SER A 29 -0.92 9.59 -6.27
C SER A 29 -1.92 10.76 -6.22
N GLU A 30 -2.31 11.19 -5.01
CA GLU A 30 -3.27 12.28 -4.82
C GLU A 30 -2.74 13.65 -5.24
N SER A 31 -1.43 13.87 -5.24
CA SER A 31 -0.82 15.14 -5.70
C SER A 31 -0.53 15.20 -7.18
N SER A 32 -0.30 14.05 -7.80
CA SER A 32 0.07 14.00 -9.21
C SER A 32 -1.10 14.26 -10.15
N PHE A 33 -2.32 13.85 -9.77
CA PHE A 33 -3.52 14.15 -10.56
C PHE A 33 -3.83 15.66 -10.62
N PRO A 34 -3.81 16.41 -9.50
CA PRO A 34 -3.87 17.88 -9.51
C PRO A 34 -2.73 18.54 -10.29
N LEU A 35 -1.52 17.96 -10.25
CA LEU A 35 -0.36 18.47 -10.99
C LEU A 35 -0.55 18.31 -12.50
N PHE A 36 -1.02 17.15 -12.96
CA PHE A 36 -1.42 16.92 -14.34
C PHE A 36 -2.51 17.91 -14.78
N LEU A 37 -3.59 18.04 -14.01
CA LEU A 37 -4.69 18.94 -14.32
C LEU A 37 -4.23 20.40 -14.40
N SER A 38 -3.38 20.82 -13.46
CA SER A 38 -2.79 22.17 -13.45
C SER A 38 -1.92 22.42 -14.69
N ALA A 39 -1.15 21.43 -15.15
CA ALA A 39 -0.33 21.56 -16.35
C ALA A 39 -1.17 21.61 -17.63
N ILE A 40 -2.26 20.84 -17.71
CA ILE A 40 -3.23 20.89 -18.81
C ILE A 40 -3.92 22.27 -18.88
N ILE A 41 -4.33 22.83 -17.73
CA ILE A 41 -4.95 24.17 -17.70
C ILE A 41 -3.97 25.23 -18.20
N LEU A 42 -2.70 25.17 -17.77
CA LEU A 42 -1.64 26.07 -18.26
C LEU A 42 -1.37 25.92 -19.76
N TYR A 43 -1.46 24.71 -20.29
CA TYR A 43 -1.31 24.45 -21.72
C TYR A 43 -2.37 25.21 -22.54
N PHE A 44 -3.60 25.34 -22.04
CA PHE A 44 -4.66 26.10 -22.73
C PHE A 44 -4.57 27.61 -22.49
N GLN A 45 -3.99 28.07 -21.38
CA GLN A 45 -3.93 29.48 -21.02
C GLN A 45 -2.66 30.21 -21.51
N SER A 46 -1.56 29.50 -21.75
CA SER A 46 -0.27 30.10 -22.10
C SER A 46 0.16 29.70 -23.51
N ASP A 47 0.52 30.67 -24.35
CA ASP A 47 1.15 30.42 -25.65
C ASP A 47 2.64 30.08 -25.55
N TYR A 48 3.26 30.35 -24.40
CA TYR A 48 4.67 30.07 -24.17
C TYR A 48 4.93 28.58 -23.88
N ASN A 49 5.83 27.98 -24.65
CA ASN A 49 6.36 26.62 -24.44
C ASN A 49 5.31 25.51 -24.24
N LYS A 50 4.18 25.59 -24.95
CA LYS A 50 3.08 24.58 -24.96
C LYS A 50 3.58 23.13 -25.07
N LYS A 51 4.57 22.86 -25.93
CA LYS A 51 5.13 21.51 -26.12
C LYS A 51 5.77 20.96 -24.83
N ILE A 52 6.53 21.78 -24.10
CA ILE A 52 7.21 21.37 -22.86
C ILE A 52 6.17 21.11 -21.76
N ILE A 53 5.17 22.00 -21.64
CA ILE A 53 4.08 21.85 -20.67
C ILE A 53 3.31 20.55 -20.92
N PHE A 54 3.02 20.25 -22.19
CA PHE A 54 2.33 19.02 -22.57
C PHE A 54 3.16 17.76 -22.25
N TYR A 55 4.44 17.74 -22.60
CA TYR A 55 5.32 16.62 -22.27
C TYR A 55 5.45 16.41 -20.76
N PHE A 56 5.54 17.49 -19.98
CA PHE A 56 5.56 17.40 -18.52
C PHE A 56 4.26 16.84 -17.94
N ALA A 57 3.11 17.27 -18.47
CA ALA A 57 1.81 16.75 -18.07
C ALA A 57 1.70 15.24 -18.35
N VAL A 58 2.00 14.83 -19.58
CA VAL A 58 1.94 13.42 -20.00
C VAL A 58 2.93 12.57 -19.21
N PHE A 59 4.16 13.06 -18.99
CA PHE A 59 5.15 12.38 -18.16
C PHE A 59 4.64 12.18 -16.72
N SER A 60 4.08 13.23 -16.10
CA SER A 60 3.50 13.13 -14.76
C SER A 60 2.40 12.07 -14.70
N LEU A 61 1.51 12.01 -15.71
CA LEU A 61 0.45 11.00 -15.78
C LEU A 61 1.02 9.58 -15.93
N LEU A 62 1.93 9.37 -16.88
CA LEU A 62 2.52 8.05 -17.18
C LEU A 62 3.37 7.52 -16.04
N PHE A 63 4.18 8.38 -15.40
CA PHE A 63 4.98 8.00 -14.25
C PHE A 63 4.10 7.51 -13.10
N ASN A 64 2.94 8.15 -12.89
CA ASN A 64 1.99 7.71 -11.86
C ASN A 64 1.25 6.43 -12.24
N ALA A 65 0.82 6.30 -13.49
CA ALA A 65 0.20 5.05 -13.97
C ALA A 65 1.16 3.86 -13.78
N ALA A 66 2.44 4.03 -14.15
CA ALA A 66 3.47 3.01 -13.94
C ALA A 66 3.72 2.72 -12.45
N TYR A 67 3.73 3.75 -11.60
CA TYR A 67 3.92 3.57 -10.16
C TYR A 67 2.74 2.85 -9.49
N LEU A 68 1.51 3.13 -9.93
CA LEU A 68 0.31 2.42 -9.48
C LEU A 68 0.32 0.94 -9.88
N ILE A 69 0.95 0.58 -11.01
CA ILE A 69 1.06 -0.81 -11.49
C ILE A 69 2.04 -1.66 -10.65
N LYS A 70 3.00 -1.06 -9.93
CA LYS A 70 3.89 -1.82 -9.01
C LYS A 70 3.16 -2.42 -7.81
N ILE A 71 2.07 -1.78 -7.36
CA ILE A 71 1.28 -2.21 -6.20
C ILE A 71 0.53 -3.54 -6.46
N PRO A 72 -0.21 -3.71 -7.57
CA PRO A 72 -0.90 -4.96 -7.85
C PRO A 72 0.04 -6.12 -8.15
N GLN A 73 1.28 -5.91 -8.63
CA GLN A 73 2.19 -7.03 -8.88
C GLN A 73 2.53 -7.81 -7.60
N ASN A 74 2.82 -7.11 -6.50
CA ASN A 74 3.09 -7.75 -5.21
C ASN A 74 1.84 -8.43 -4.64
N PHE A 75 0.67 -7.78 -4.78
CA PHE A 75 -0.59 -8.37 -4.35
C PHE A 75 -0.99 -9.60 -5.17
N LEU A 76 -0.85 -9.56 -6.50
CA LEU A 76 -1.20 -10.66 -7.40
C LEU A 76 -0.26 -11.86 -7.20
N LYS A 77 1.03 -11.62 -7.02
CA LYS A 77 1.99 -12.68 -6.68
C LYS A 77 1.63 -13.33 -5.34
N ARG A 78 1.36 -12.51 -4.31
CA ARG A 78 0.93 -12.99 -3.01
C ARG A 78 -0.40 -13.75 -3.07
N LYS A 79 -1.34 -13.26 -3.87
CA LYS A 79 -2.62 -13.90 -4.13
C LYS A 79 -2.43 -15.30 -4.71
N ALA A 80 -1.58 -15.46 -5.73
CA ALA A 80 -1.30 -16.76 -6.31
C ALA A 80 -0.68 -17.74 -5.30
N GLU A 81 0.28 -17.27 -4.48
CA GLU A 81 0.91 -18.08 -3.42
C GLU A 81 -0.11 -18.55 -2.38
N VAL A 82 -0.97 -17.64 -1.90
CA VAL A 82 -2.00 -17.91 -0.90
C VAL A 82 -3.10 -18.82 -1.47
N GLU A 83 -3.56 -18.59 -2.70
CA GLU A 83 -4.56 -19.42 -3.36
C GLU A 83 -4.11 -20.87 -3.52
N ASN A 84 -2.84 -21.11 -3.85
CA ASN A 84 -2.26 -22.46 -3.93
C ASN A 84 -2.29 -23.18 -2.56
N GLN A 85 -2.10 -22.45 -1.46
CA GLN A 85 -2.15 -23.01 -0.10
C GLN A 85 -3.59 -23.22 0.39
N ILE A 86 -4.56 -22.46 -0.12
CA ILE A 86 -5.99 -22.55 0.27
C ILE A 86 -6.70 -23.80 -0.26
N VAL A 87 -6.21 -24.41 -1.34
CA VAL A 87 -6.83 -25.59 -1.98
C VAL A 87 -7.01 -26.75 -0.99
N ASN A 88 -6.13 -26.85 0.00
CA ASN A 88 -6.13 -27.92 1.01
C ASN A 88 -6.91 -27.59 2.30
N LEU A 89 -7.53 -26.41 2.38
CA LEU A 89 -8.30 -25.96 3.55
C LEU A 89 -9.74 -26.49 3.51
N LYS A 90 -9.90 -27.82 3.52
CA LYS A 90 -11.19 -28.45 3.81
C LYS A 90 -11.46 -28.32 5.33
N ASP A 91 -12.70 -28.01 5.70
CA ASP A 91 -13.20 -27.90 7.08
C ASP A 91 -12.70 -26.72 7.94
N LYS A 92 -12.06 -25.71 7.32
CA LYS A 92 -11.69 -24.46 8.00
C LYS A 92 -12.84 -23.45 7.96
N LYS A 93 -13.13 -22.84 9.12
CA LYS A 93 -14.24 -21.88 9.31
C LYS A 93 -13.78 -20.50 9.74
N TYR A 94 -12.56 -20.39 10.24
CA TYR A 94 -12.05 -19.15 10.81
C TYR A 94 -10.63 -18.87 10.35
N TYR A 95 -10.30 -17.59 10.22
CA TYR A 95 -8.93 -17.12 10.07
C TYR A 95 -8.58 -16.26 11.28
N PHE A 96 -7.44 -16.54 11.92
CA PHE A 96 -6.96 -15.78 13.06
C PHE A 96 -5.51 -15.33 12.83
N ASP A 97 -5.27 -14.03 12.97
CA ASP A 97 -3.93 -13.49 12.96
C ASP A 97 -3.24 -13.71 14.31
N ASN A 98 -2.40 -14.74 14.39
CA ASN A 98 -1.67 -15.12 15.60
C ASN A 98 -0.21 -14.63 15.62
N ILE A 99 0.24 -13.91 14.58
CA ILE A 99 1.58 -13.31 14.60
C ILE A 99 1.59 -12.27 15.72
N LYS A 100 2.49 -12.48 16.70
CA LYS A 100 2.59 -11.63 17.89
C LYS A 100 2.81 -10.18 17.44
N LYS A 101 2.12 -9.22 18.07
CA LYS A 101 2.27 -7.77 17.84
C LYS A 101 3.72 -7.26 17.86
N VAL A 102 4.63 -7.99 18.49
CA VAL A 102 6.06 -7.64 18.56
C VAL A 102 6.79 -7.94 17.24
N GLU A 103 6.31 -8.89 16.43
CA GLU A 103 6.80 -9.19 15.07
C GLU A 103 6.01 -8.45 13.97
N LYS A 104 4.92 -7.76 14.35
CA LYS A 104 4.12 -6.93 13.44
C LYS A 104 4.90 -5.68 13.06
N SER A 105 5.80 -5.82 12.10
CA SER A 105 6.37 -4.77 11.25
C SER A 105 6.47 -3.41 11.95
N ARG A 106 7.10 -3.35 13.12
CA ARG A 106 7.36 -2.10 13.83
C ARG A 106 8.50 -1.46 13.05
N LYS A 107 8.16 -0.76 11.96
CA LYS A 107 9.17 -0.08 11.16
C LYS A 107 9.72 1.03 12.03
N GLU A 108 11.01 0.95 12.28
CA GLU A 108 11.76 1.99 12.93
C GLU A 108 11.95 3.12 11.93
N TYR A 109 11.47 4.31 12.28
CA TYR A 109 11.64 5.51 11.48
C TYR A 109 12.60 6.44 12.19
N LYS A 110 13.75 6.68 11.55
CA LYS A 110 14.74 7.64 12.03
C LYS A 110 14.54 8.97 11.32
N ILE A 111 14.37 10.04 12.08
CA ILE A 111 14.37 11.41 11.55
C ILE A 111 15.80 11.94 11.66
N PRO A 112 16.57 11.98 10.54
CA PRO A 112 18.00 12.26 10.59
C PRO A 112 18.34 13.66 11.14
N ILE A 113 17.45 14.64 10.96
CA ILE A 113 17.69 16.04 11.32
C ILE A 113 17.61 16.28 12.84
N ILE A 114 16.71 15.58 13.54
CA ILE A 114 16.49 15.73 14.98
C ILE A 114 17.00 14.52 15.79
N ASN A 115 17.62 13.56 15.10
CA ASN A 115 18.10 12.28 15.64
C ASN A 115 17.08 11.56 16.53
N LYS A 116 15.79 11.72 16.23
CA LYS A 116 14.70 11.05 16.92
C LYS A 116 14.28 9.82 16.14
N THR A 117 13.99 8.76 16.88
CA THR A 117 13.41 7.54 16.35
C THR A 117 11.97 7.45 16.82
N PHE A 118 11.06 7.09 15.92
CA PHE A 118 9.70 6.72 16.28
C PHE A 118 9.32 5.38 15.65
N TYR A 119 8.40 4.69 16.32
CA TYR A 119 7.92 3.37 15.90
C TYR A 119 6.50 3.54 15.36
N TYR A 120 6.26 3.04 14.15
CA TYR A 120 4.93 3.06 13.56
C TYR A 120 4.47 1.64 13.22
N GLU A 121 3.25 1.32 13.61
CA GLU A 121 2.59 0.06 13.30
C GLU A 121 1.71 0.27 12.05
N HIS A 122 2.15 -0.28 10.92
CA HIS A 122 1.35 -0.30 9.69
C HIS A 122 0.27 -1.37 9.82
N GLY A 123 -0.99 -0.99 10.09
CA GLY A 123 -2.06 -1.98 10.27
C GLY A 123 -2.52 -2.66 8.97
N ASN A 124 -2.39 -2.00 7.82
CA ASN A 124 -3.12 -2.38 6.60
C ASN A 124 -2.27 -3.06 5.51
N GLN A 125 -0.93 -3.11 5.63
CA GLN A 125 -0.05 -3.90 4.74
C GLN A 125 0.66 -5.05 5.43
N GLN A 126 0.22 -5.44 6.63
CA GLN A 126 0.79 -6.64 7.22
C GLN A 126 0.35 -7.85 6.38
N LYS A 127 1.31 -8.71 6.06
CA LYS A 127 1.11 -9.97 5.34
C LYS A 127 -0.14 -10.74 5.83
N PRO A 128 -0.41 -10.89 7.15
CA PRO A 128 -1.65 -11.49 7.65
C PRO A 128 -2.94 -10.78 7.23
N PHE A 129 -2.95 -9.45 7.22
CA PHE A 129 -4.13 -8.69 6.81
C PHE A 129 -4.42 -8.92 5.32
N ILE A 130 -3.39 -8.91 4.48
CA ILE A 130 -3.52 -9.16 3.04
C ILE A 130 -3.99 -10.61 2.80
N ASP A 131 -3.39 -11.58 3.48
CA ASP A 131 -3.73 -13.00 3.35
C ASP A 131 -5.16 -13.28 3.79
N GLY A 132 -5.60 -12.72 4.92
CA GLY A 132 -6.97 -12.82 5.39
C GLY A 132 -7.98 -12.30 4.37
N ASN A 133 -7.72 -11.14 3.77
CA ASN A 133 -8.59 -10.58 2.73
C ASN A 133 -8.63 -11.44 1.46
N ILE A 134 -7.49 -12.01 1.03
CA ILE A 134 -7.45 -12.94 -0.10
C ILE A 134 -8.28 -14.19 0.20
N ILE A 135 -8.13 -14.77 1.40
CA ILE A 135 -8.86 -15.97 1.84
C ILE A 135 -10.36 -15.75 1.80
N ILE A 136 -10.86 -14.68 2.42
CA ILE A 136 -12.30 -14.38 2.46
C ILE A 136 -12.85 -14.09 1.07
N SER A 137 -12.09 -13.37 0.24
CA SER A 137 -12.50 -13.07 -1.13
C SER A 137 -12.69 -14.35 -1.95
N ARG A 138 -11.97 -15.43 -1.63
CA ARG A 138 -12.10 -16.73 -2.32
C ARG A 138 -13.06 -17.69 -1.64
N LYS A 139 -13.13 -17.66 -0.30
CA LYS A 139 -13.97 -18.51 0.56
C LYS A 139 -14.68 -17.61 1.59
N PRO A 140 -15.82 -17.00 1.24
CA PRO A 140 -16.50 -16.03 2.09
C PRO A 140 -17.09 -16.63 3.37
N GLU A 141 -17.20 -17.96 3.43
CA GLU A 141 -17.63 -18.72 4.62
C GLU A 141 -16.62 -18.65 5.79
N ILE A 142 -15.38 -18.27 5.51
CA ILE A 142 -14.32 -18.16 6.52
C ILE A 142 -14.43 -16.80 7.23
N ASN A 143 -14.65 -16.83 8.53
CA ASN A 143 -14.76 -15.62 9.35
C ASN A 143 -13.40 -15.15 9.88
N LEU A 144 -13.12 -13.85 9.79
CA LEU A 144 -11.98 -13.22 10.45
C LEU A 144 -12.23 -13.11 11.95
N LEU A 145 -11.29 -13.63 12.74
CA LEU A 145 -11.30 -13.48 14.18
C LEU A 145 -10.38 -12.35 14.61
N LEU A 146 -10.92 -11.40 15.37
CA LEU A 146 -10.13 -10.34 16.02
C LEU A 146 -9.44 -10.83 17.31
N LYS A 147 -10.00 -11.86 17.93
CA LYS A 147 -9.49 -12.50 19.16
C LYS A 147 -9.66 -14.00 19.04
N ASP A 148 -8.70 -14.75 19.59
CA ASP A 148 -8.75 -16.21 19.58
C ASP A 148 -9.78 -16.74 20.58
N THR A 149 -11.03 -16.84 20.12
CA THR A 149 -12.19 -17.24 20.93
C THR A 149 -12.68 -18.66 20.60
N VAL A 150 -12.08 -19.30 19.59
CA VAL A 150 -12.54 -20.61 19.10
C VAL A 150 -11.89 -21.73 19.89
N LYS A 151 -12.72 -22.62 20.46
CA LYS A 151 -12.26 -23.79 21.22
C LYS A 151 -11.61 -24.84 20.32
N ASN A 152 -12.18 -25.10 19.14
CA ASN A 152 -11.65 -26.06 18.18
C ASN A 152 -10.62 -25.42 17.22
N LYS A 153 -9.34 -25.47 17.59
CA LYS A 153 -8.24 -24.89 16.81
C LYS A 153 -8.06 -25.52 15.43
N LYS A 154 -8.52 -26.77 15.19
CA LYS A 154 -8.45 -27.41 13.87
C LYS A 154 -9.30 -26.70 12.83
N SER A 155 -10.36 -26.01 13.24
CA SER A 155 -11.23 -25.21 12.36
C SER A 155 -10.67 -23.82 12.03
N VAL A 156 -9.53 -23.44 12.62
CA VAL A 156 -8.88 -22.14 12.47
C VAL A 156 -7.70 -22.25 11.51
N ILE A 157 -7.53 -21.24 10.66
CA ILE A 157 -6.34 -20.97 9.86
C ILE A 157 -5.56 -19.90 10.60
N PHE A 158 -4.34 -20.22 11.02
CA PHE A 158 -3.49 -19.23 11.67
C PHE A 158 -2.65 -18.51 10.64
N SER A 159 -2.43 -17.21 10.82
CA SER A 159 -1.58 -16.43 9.91
C SER A 159 -0.14 -16.95 9.85
N SER A 160 0.36 -17.55 10.95
CA SER A 160 1.66 -18.25 10.98
C SER A 160 1.76 -19.45 10.05
N ASP A 161 0.64 -20.07 9.69
CA ASP A 161 0.61 -21.30 8.88
C ASP A 161 0.75 -21.00 7.39
N ILE A 162 0.59 -19.72 6.99
CA ILE A 162 0.67 -19.25 5.60
C ILE A 162 2.08 -18.71 5.34
N LYS A 163 2.86 -19.46 4.55
CA LYS A 163 4.22 -19.06 4.16
C LYS A 163 4.19 -18.06 3.02
#